data_AF-E5FD96-F1
#
_entry.id   AF-E5FD96-F1
#
_cell.length_a   1.000
_cell.length_b   1.000
_cell.length_c   1.000
_cell.angle_alpha   90.00
_cell.angle_beta   90.00
_cell.angle_gamma   90.00
#
_symmetry.space_group_name_H-M   'P 1'
#
loop_
_entity.id
_entity.type
_entity.pdbx_description
1 polymer ?
#
loop_
_entity_poly.entity_id
_entity_poly.type
_entity_poly.pdbx_seq_one_letter_code
_entity_poly.pdbx_strand_id
1 'polypeptide(L)'
;MFKSRVCILVVASVLVASVSAFQVNNLPLKTVSKVHPVQHHVPVHHPLHHEPAAVPVDVVKHTSSSFRPASFLELFEIVLDCFNTLRIPLQRFPSYMSGIFPDDAETKCFLRCVAIKLGVYCDEAGADLDRHCVQFGLGECCENFSNRHLVCLQQNSLPCPDRCTAAYKQELCFQEPITKYLDYHFHELVGLMHQAKCSHDLKMLHP
;
A
#
# COMPACT_ATOMS: atom_id res chain seq x y z
N MET A 1 -0.29 -14.45 65.94
CA MET A 1 -0.46 -13.05 65.49
C MET A 1 -1.16 -13.06 64.14
N PHE A 2 -2.25 -12.29 64.05
CA PHE A 2 -3.09 -11.93 62.89
C PHE A 2 -3.84 -12.99 62.04
N LYS A 3 -5.12 -12.66 61.80
CA LYS A 3 -6.25 -13.40 61.22
C LYS A 3 -6.47 -13.03 59.73
N SER A 4 -7.35 -13.81 59.07
CA SER A 4 -8.32 -13.38 58.02
C SER A 4 -7.76 -13.37 56.57
N ARG A 5 -8.43 -13.80 55.47
CA ARG A 5 -9.84 -14.03 55.04
C ARG A 5 -9.82 -15.09 53.92
N VAL A 6 -10.66 -16.12 53.89
CA VAL A 6 -12.11 -16.20 53.58
C VAL A 6 -12.48 -15.81 52.13
N CYS A 7 -12.98 -16.85 51.44
CA CYS A 7 -13.97 -16.92 50.36
C CYS A 7 -13.72 -16.23 49.00
N ILE A 8 -13.46 -17.13 48.04
CA ILE A 8 -13.79 -17.05 46.63
C ILE A 8 -15.29 -16.76 46.48
N LEU A 9 -15.65 -15.62 45.88
CA LEU A 9 -16.99 -15.35 45.35
C LEU A 9 -16.91 -14.66 43.99
N VAL A 10 -17.35 -15.43 43.00
CA VAL A 10 -17.98 -15.08 41.73
C VAL A 10 -18.61 -13.68 41.68
N VAL A 11 -18.21 -12.87 40.70
CA VAL A 11 -19.14 -12.00 39.95
C VAL A 11 -18.61 -11.84 38.52
N ALA A 12 -19.21 -12.54 37.56
CA ALA A 12 -19.15 -12.21 36.14
C ALA A 12 -20.36 -11.32 35.84
N SER A 13 -20.13 -10.04 35.58
CA SER A 13 -21.18 -9.08 35.22
C SER A 13 -21.24 -8.90 33.71
N VAL A 14 -22.35 -9.35 33.16
CA VAL A 14 -22.86 -9.09 31.82
C VAL A 14 -23.05 -7.59 31.60
N LEU A 15 -22.53 -7.06 30.49
CA LEU A 15 -23.01 -5.80 29.92
C LEU A 15 -23.37 -6.01 28.45
N VAL A 16 -24.69 -6.00 28.22
CA VAL A 16 -25.36 -5.91 26.92
C VAL A 16 -25.66 -4.44 26.66
N ALA A 17 -25.24 -3.92 25.50
CA ALA A 17 -25.78 -2.73 24.83
C ALA A 17 -25.10 -2.64 23.45
N SER A 18 -25.72 -2.31 22.32
CA SER A 18 -27.12 -2.13 21.91
C SER A 18 -27.03 -1.86 20.41
N VAL A 19 -27.74 -2.63 19.57
CA VAL A 19 -27.77 -2.43 18.11
C VAL A 19 -28.75 -1.28 17.83
N SER A 20 -28.27 -0.11 17.43
CA SER A 20 -29.13 0.97 16.97
C SER A 20 -29.50 0.74 15.51
N ALA A 21 -30.77 0.37 15.30
CA ALA A 21 -31.39 0.31 13.99
C ALA A 21 -31.47 1.71 13.36
N PHE A 22 -31.01 1.84 12.11
CA PHE A 22 -31.23 3.03 11.29
C PHE A 22 -32.71 3.16 10.94
N GLN A 23 -33.30 4.27 11.37
CA GLN A 23 -34.70 4.60 11.13
C GLN A 23 -34.81 5.33 9.78
N VAL A 24 -35.39 4.66 8.79
CA VAL A 24 -35.76 5.23 7.50
C VAL A 24 -37.01 6.08 7.70
N ASN A 25 -36.87 7.40 7.67
CA ASN A 25 -38.00 8.32 7.65
C ASN A 25 -38.47 8.53 6.21
N ASN A 26 -39.53 7.82 5.83
CA ASN A 26 -40.40 8.16 4.70
C ASN A 26 -41.44 9.20 5.16
N LEU A 27 -41.67 10.25 4.37
CA LEU A 27 -42.86 11.12 4.43
C LEU A 27 -43.07 11.79 3.04
N PRO A 28 -44.28 12.29 2.70
CA PRO A 28 -45.21 11.57 1.85
C PRO A 28 -45.57 12.29 0.54
N LEU A 29 -46.02 11.47 -0.40
CA LEU A 29 -46.66 11.79 -1.66
C LEU A 29 -47.91 12.67 -1.46
N LYS A 30 -48.00 13.82 -2.15
CA LYS A 30 -49.26 14.54 -2.38
C LYS A 30 -49.68 14.43 -3.84
N THR A 31 -50.81 13.77 -4.05
CA THR A 31 -51.58 13.67 -5.29
C THR A 31 -52.52 14.86 -5.43
N VAL A 32 -52.59 15.47 -6.62
CA VAL A 32 -53.79 16.19 -7.10
C VAL A 32 -53.93 15.96 -8.60
N SER A 33 -54.99 15.24 -8.99
CA SER A 33 -55.45 15.10 -10.37
C SER A 33 -56.29 16.32 -10.79
N LYS A 34 -56.07 16.84 -12.00
CA LYS A 34 -57.10 17.51 -12.82
C LYS A 34 -56.87 17.18 -14.29
N VAL A 35 -57.98 16.88 -14.97
CA VAL A 35 -58.08 16.25 -16.31
C VAL A 35 -58.49 17.29 -17.36
N HIS A 36 -57.69 17.40 -18.43
CA HIS A 36 -57.97 17.77 -19.85
C HIS A 36 -58.52 19.19 -20.21
N PRO A 37 -58.23 19.75 -21.41
CA PRO A 37 -58.25 19.07 -22.73
C PRO A 37 -57.02 19.22 -23.63
N VAL A 38 -57.05 18.37 -24.67
CA VAL A 38 -56.03 18.04 -25.66
C VAL A 38 -55.64 19.24 -26.53
N GLN A 39 -54.34 19.48 -26.66
CA GLN A 39 -53.79 20.28 -27.75
C GLN A 39 -52.56 19.56 -28.34
N HIS A 40 -52.64 19.22 -29.62
CA HIS A 40 -51.57 18.60 -30.39
C HIS A 40 -50.35 19.51 -30.45
N HIS A 41 -49.25 19.10 -29.80
CA HIS A 41 -47.94 19.69 -30.00
C HIS A 41 -46.88 18.60 -30.18
N VAL A 42 -46.10 18.82 -31.23
CA VAL A 42 -45.03 18.00 -31.81
C VAL A 42 -43.91 17.75 -30.77
N PRO A 43 -43.29 16.56 -30.68
CA PRO A 43 -42.26 16.28 -29.69
C PRO A 43 -40.95 16.99 -30.05
N VAL A 44 -40.48 17.87 -29.16
CA VAL A 44 -39.12 18.40 -29.15
C VAL A 44 -38.24 17.39 -28.41
N HIS A 45 -37.34 16.73 -29.13
CA HIS A 45 -36.35 15.81 -28.57
C HIS A 45 -35.42 16.56 -27.60
N HIS A 46 -35.47 16.21 -26.31
CA HIS A 46 -34.46 16.61 -25.33
C HIS A 46 -33.28 15.63 -25.40
N PRO A 47 -32.02 16.09 -25.39
CA PRO A 47 -30.87 15.20 -25.35
C PRO A 47 -30.78 14.55 -23.97
N LEU A 48 -30.69 13.22 -23.95
CA LEU A 48 -30.42 12.42 -22.76
C LEU A 48 -29.08 12.82 -22.14
N HIS A 49 -29.10 13.11 -20.85
CA HIS A 49 -27.91 13.20 -20.02
C HIS A 49 -27.20 11.84 -20.03
N HIS A 50 -26.00 11.78 -20.62
CA HIS A 50 -25.10 10.64 -20.47
C HIS A 50 -24.43 10.70 -19.11
N GLU A 51 -24.80 9.76 -18.25
CA GLU A 51 -24.02 9.33 -17.09
C GLU A 51 -22.67 8.79 -17.58
N PRO A 52 -21.52 9.26 -17.07
CA PRO A 52 -20.23 8.70 -17.47
C PRO A 52 -20.10 7.30 -16.84
N ALA A 53 -20.20 6.29 -17.71
CA ALA A 53 -19.89 4.92 -17.39
C ALA A 53 -18.52 4.84 -16.71
N ALA A 54 -18.45 4.13 -15.58
CA ALA A 54 -17.21 3.78 -14.93
C ALA A 54 -16.29 3.10 -15.96
N VAL A 55 -15.20 3.77 -16.32
CA VAL A 55 -14.17 3.22 -17.19
C VAL A 55 -13.53 2.05 -16.43
N PRO A 56 -13.51 0.82 -16.99
CA PRO A 56 -12.75 -0.26 -16.40
C PRO A 56 -11.30 0.18 -16.28
N VAL A 57 -10.73 0.08 -15.07
CA VAL A 57 -9.28 0.22 -14.89
C VAL A 57 -8.66 -0.98 -15.60
N ASP A 58 -8.17 -0.77 -16.82
CA ASP A 58 -7.35 -1.76 -17.50
C ASP A 58 -6.13 -2.00 -16.63
N VAL A 59 -6.03 -3.20 -16.04
CA VAL A 59 -4.81 -3.67 -15.43
C VAL A 59 -3.82 -3.80 -16.57
N VAL A 60 -3.03 -2.73 -16.76
CA VAL A 60 -2.07 -2.68 -17.84
C VAL A 60 -1.02 -3.75 -17.56
N LYS A 61 -1.13 -4.87 -18.27
CA LYS A 61 -0.14 -5.94 -18.30
C LYS A 61 1.06 -5.45 -19.14
N HIS A 62 1.73 -4.39 -18.69
CA HIS A 62 2.92 -3.86 -19.34
C HIS A 62 4.10 -4.79 -19.06
N THR A 63 4.13 -5.91 -19.78
CA THR A 63 5.37 -6.67 -19.97
C THR A 63 6.26 -5.87 -20.91
N SER A 64 6.89 -4.80 -20.41
CA SER A 64 8.07 -4.27 -21.07
C SER A 64 9.11 -5.41 -21.07
N SER A 65 9.53 -5.84 -22.24
CA SER A 65 10.33 -7.05 -22.47
C SER A 65 11.78 -6.99 -21.92
N SER A 66 12.05 -6.16 -20.90
CA SER A 66 13.40 -5.88 -20.40
C SER A 66 13.50 -5.50 -18.91
N PHE A 67 12.46 -5.71 -18.08
CA PHE A 67 12.60 -5.45 -16.65
C PHE A 67 13.62 -6.40 -16.03
N ARG A 68 14.64 -5.86 -15.36
CA ARG A 68 15.63 -6.61 -14.59
C ARG A 68 15.51 -6.20 -13.13
N PRO A 69 15.23 -7.13 -12.20
CA PRO A 69 15.24 -6.79 -10.79
C PRO A 69 16.65 -6.34 -10.37
N ALA A 70 16.69 -5.32 -9.52
CA ALA A 70 17.90 -4.91 -8.83
C ALA A 70 18.37 -6.04 -7.90
N SER A 71 19.67 -6.28 -7.88
CA SER A 71 20.33 -7.03 -6.82
C SER A 71 20.22 -6.27 -5.49
N PHE A 72 20.47 -6.97 -4.37
CA PHE A 72 20.46 -6.32 -3.06
C PHE A 72 21.45 -5.15 -2.96
N LEU A 73 22.63 -5.27 -3.57
CA LEU A 73 23.62 -4.20 -3.60
C LEU A 73 23.12 -2.98 -4.38
N GLU A 74 22.52 -3.19 -5.54
CA GLU A 74 21.93 -2.10 -6.34
C GLU A 74 20.75 -1.45 -5.63
N LEU A 75 19.91 -2.22 -4.93
CA LEU A 75 18.85 -1.66 -4.08
C LEU A 75 19.46 -0.77 -2.99
N PHE A 76 20.53 -1.20 -2.34
CA PHE A 76 21.20 -0.44 -1.29
C PHE A 76 21.80 0.87 -1.82
N GLU A 77 22.44 0.82 -3.00
CA GLU A 77 22.94 2.00 -3.70
C GLU A 77 21.81 2.98 -4.04
N ILE A 78 20.68 2.48 -4.56
CA ILE A 78 19.48 3.28 -4.85
C ILE A 78 18.93 3.93 -3.58
N VAL A 79 18.85 3.19 -2.47
CA VAL A 79 18.41 3.73 -1.19
C VAL A 79 19.32 4.88 -0.76
N LEU A 80 20.64 4.68 -0.74
CA LEU A 80 21.59 5.72 -0.36
C LEU A 80 21.53 6.95 -1.29
N ASP A 81 21.36 6.74 -2.58
CA ASP A 81 21.18 7.82 -3.54
C ASP A 81 19.90 8.63 -3.27
N CYS A 82 18.79 7.97 -2.90
CA CYS A 82 17.57 8.65 -2.48
C CYS A 82 17.73 9.41 -1.17
N PHE A 83 18.46 8.86 -0.18
CA PHE A 83 18.82 9.59 1.04
C PHE A 83 19.58 10.88 0.73
N ASN A 84 20.59 10.79 -0.14
CA ASN A 84 21.42 11.93 -0.52
C ASN A 84 20.63 12.97 -1.32
N THR A 85 19.87 12.52 -2.32
CA THR A 85 19.06 13.38 -3.20
C THR A 85 18.01 14.17 -2.41
N LEU A 86 17.34 13.50 -1.48
CA LEU A 86 16.26 14.10 -0.68
C LEU A 86 16.75 14.72 0.64
N ARG A 87 18.06 14.63 0.93
CA ARG A 87 18.68 15.14 2.17
C ARG A 87 18.05 14.53 3.44
N ILE A 88 17.66 13.26 3.38
CA ILE A 88 17.01 12.58 4.51
C ILE A 88 18.02 12.35 5.64
N PRO A 89 17.67 12.63 6.91
CA PRO A 89 18.55 12.35 8.04
C PRO A 89 18.91 10.87 8.14
N LEU A 90 20.20 10.55 8.27
CA LEU A 90 20.70 9.17 8.35
C LEU A 90 20.09 8.38 9.52
N GLN A 91 19.57 9.05 10.55
CA GLN A 91 18.85 8.43 11.67
C GLN A 91 17.59 7.66 11.24
N ARG A 92 17.01 7.98 10.06
CA ARG A 92 15.88 7.23 9.48
C ARG A 92 16.29 5.90 8.86
N PHE A 93 17.58 5.74 8.53
CA PHE A 93 18.10 4.61 7.79
C PHE A 93 17.76 3.25 8.41
N PRO A 94 17.94 3.02 9.73
CA PRO A 94 17.58 1.73 10.33
C PRO A 94 16.08 1.41 10.18
N SER A 95 15.20 2.40 10.35
CA SER A 95 13.75 2.23 10.18
C SER A 95 13.41 1.78 8.76
N TYR A 96 13.94 2.49 7.76
CA TYR A 96 13.66 2.17 6.36
C TYR A 96 14.24 0.82 5.93
N MET A 97 15.45 0.47 6.41
CA MET A 97 16.05 -0.83 6.15
C MET A 97 15.38 -1.99 6.89
N SER A 98 14.57 -1.70 7.91
CA SER A 98 13.66 -2.65 8.56
C SER A 98 12.24 -2.63 7.97
N GLY A 99 12.02 -1.93 6.83
CA GLY A 99 10.72 -1.85 6.18
C GLY A 99 9.65 -1.08 6.96
N ILE A 100 10.08 -0.20 7.87
CA ILE A 100 9.21 0.67 8.66
C ILE A 100 9.23 2.07 8.03
N PHE A 101 8.10 2.45 7.44
CA PHE A 101 7.93 3.70 6.70
C PHE A 101 6.85 4.59 7.37
N PRO A 102 7.23 5.55 8.23
CA PRO A 102 6.29 6.48 8.87
C PRO A 102 5.54 7.37 7.86
N ASP A 103 4.33 7.81 8.22
CA ASP A 103 3.51 8.71 7.40
C ASP A 103 3.95 10.18 7.55
N ASP A 104 5.12 10.50 6.99
CA ASP A 104 5.65 11.86 6.92
C ASP A 104 6.12 12.22 5.50
N ALA A 105 6.26 13.52 5.23
CA ALA A 105 6.56 14.02 3.88
C ALA A 105 7.89 13.50 3.33
N GLU A 106 8.93 13.36 4.17
CA GLU A 106 10.23 12.84 3.78
C GLU A 106 10.11 11.38 3.34
N THR A 107 9.44 10.56 4.16
CA THR A 107 9.24 9.13 3.90
C THR A 107 8.41 8.88 2.64
N LYS A 108 7.39 9.71 2.40
CA LYS A 108 6.57 9.64 1.17
C LYS A 108 7.43 9.80 -0.08
N CYS A 109 8.25 10.84 -0.10
CA CYS A 109 9.11 11.10 -1.25
C CYS A 109 10.27 10.09 -1.34
N PHE A 110 10.73 9.55 -0.23
CA PHE A 110 11.70 8.46 -0.19
C PHE A 110 11.18 7.21 -0.93
N LEU A 111 10.00 6.71 -0.57
CA LEU A 111 9.42 5.54 -1.23
C LEU A 111 9.21 5.78 -2.72
N ARG A 112 8.71 6.97 -3.10
CA ARG A 112 8.62 7.35 -4.52
C ARG A 112 9.97 7.28 -5.23
N CYS A 113 11.01 7.86 -4.64
CA CYS A 113 12.35 7.90 -5.24
C CYS A 113 12.89 6.48 -5.47
N VAL A 114 12.81 5.63 -4.45
CA VAL A 114 13.29 4.25 -4.52
C VAL A 114 12.50 3.46 -5.56
N ALA A 115 11.17 3.52 -5.51
CA ALA A 115 10.30 2.77 -6.41
C ALA A 115 10.48 3.17 -7.89
N ILE A 116 10.67 4.46 -8.17
CA ILE A 116 10.99 4.95 -9.53
C ILE A 116 12.35 4.44 -9.99
N LYS A 117 13.38 4.50 -9.14
CA LYS A 117 14.74 4.05 -9.51
C LYS A 117 14.83 2.54 -9.70
N LEU A 118 14.04 1.78 -8.94
CA LEU A 118 13.85 0.35 -9.17
C LEU A 118 13.01 0.05 -10.41
N GLY A 119 12.30 1.05 -10.94
CA GLY A 119 11.41 0.90 -12.09
C GLY A 119 10.14 0.10 -11.78
N VAL A 120 9.78 -0.06 -10.51
CA VAL A 120 8.56 -0.74 -10.06
C VAL A 120 7.37 0.22 -9.95
N TYR A 121 7.62 1.53 -10.05
CA TYR A 121 6.63 2.60 -10.03
C TYR A 121 6.96 3.66 -11.08
N CYS A 122 5.93 4.29 -11.67
CA CYS A 122 6.06 5.55 -12.40
C CYS A 122 4.90 6.49 -12.06
N ASP A 123 5.11 7.80 -12.18
CA ASP A 123 4.09 8.78 -11.80
C ASP A 123 2.85 8.70 -12.70
N GLU A 124 3.04 8.27 -13.95
CA GLU A 124 1.99 8.22 -14.96
C GLU A 124 1.09 6.99 -14.82
N ALA A 125 1.64 5.81 -14.50
CA ALA A 125 0.90 4.55 -14.44
C ALA A 125 0.75 3.96 -13.03
N GLY A 126 1.45 4.51 -12.03
CA GLY A 126 1.47 3.98 -10.68
C GLY A 126 2.40 2.79 -10.50
N ALA A 127 2.11 1.96 -9.49
CA ALA A 127 2.86 0.77 -9.16
C ALA A 127 2.58 -0.38 -10.15
N ASP A 128 3.64 -1.06 -10.58
CA ASP A 128 3.60 -2.21 -11.49
C ASP A 128 3.66 -3.52 -10.67
N LEU A 129 2.55 -4.27 -10.66
CA LEU A 129 2.42 -5.51 -9.88
C LEU A 129 3.42 -6.59 -10.30
N ASP A 130 3.64 -6.76 -11.60
CA ASP A 130 4.50 -7.81 -12.12
C ASP A 130 5.96 -7.50 -11.76
N ARG A 131 6.37 -6.22 -11.83
CA ARG A 131 7.72 -5.81 -11.43
C ARG A 131 7.94 -5.88 -9.92
N HIS A 132 6.93 -5.53 -9.11
CA HIS A 132 6.99 -5.73 -7.66
C HIS A 132 7.15 -7.21 -7.29
N CYS A 133 6.43 -8.11 -7.97
CA CYS A 133 6.62 -9.55 -7.77
C CYS A 133 8.04 -9.97 -8.10
N VAL A 134 8.57 -9.59 -9.26
CA VAL A 134 9.91 -10.00 -9.69
C VAL A 134 10.99 -9.42 -8.78
N GLN A 135 10.81 -8.20 -8.24
CA GLN A 135 11.77 -7.55 -7.35
C GLN A 135 11.71 -8.07 -5.90
N PHE A 136 10.51 -8.23 -5.33
CA PHE A 136 10.33 -8.45 -3.89
C PHE A 136 9.60 -9.76 -3.53
N GLY A 137 9.12 -10.51 -4.52
CA GLY A 137 8.31 -11.72 -4.32
C GLY A 137 9.09 -12.93 -3.78
N LEU A 138 10.43 -12.87 -3.69
CA LEU A 138 11.27 -13.95 -3.14
C LEU A 138 10.96 -15.35 -3.74
N GLY A 139 10.67 -15.41 -5.03
CA GLY A 139 10.34 -16.65 -5.73
C GLY A 139 8.87 -17.10 -5.65
N GLU A 140 7.98 -16.30 -5.06
CA GLU A 140 6.53 -16.51 -5.15
C GLU A 140 6.05 -16.45 -6.62
N CYS A 141 5.05 -17.26 -6.96
CA CYS A 141 4.37 -17.16 -8.26
C CYS A 141 3.70 -15.80 -8.42
N CYS A 142 4.02 -15.05 -9.48
CA CYS A 142 3.50 -13.69 -9.66
C CYS A 142 1.99 -13.58 -9.80
N GLU A 143 1.30 -14.64 -10.25
CA GLU A 143 -0.16 -14.65 -10.22
C GLU A 143 -0.71 -14.53 -8.78
N ASN A 144 -0.14 -15.28 -7.83
CA ASN A 144 -0.55 -15.23 -6.43
C ASN A 144 -0.17 -13.89 -5.80
N PHE A 145 1.03 -13.40 -6.10
CA PHE A 145 1.50 -12.08 -5.66
C PHE A 145 0.59 -10.96 -6.18
N SER A 146 0.19 -11.00 -7.44
CA SER A 146 -0.68 -9.97 -8.01
C SER A 146 -2.09 -10.04 -7.41
N ASN A 147 -2.65 -11.25 -7.28
CA ASN A 147 -3.99 -11.45 -6.73
C ASN A 147 -4.15 -10.91 -5.30
N ARG A 148 -3.14 -11.07 -4.44
CA ARG A 148 -3.20 -10.60 -3.05
C ARG A 148 -3.02 -9.08 -2.88
N HIS A 149 -2.37 -8.40 -3.83
CA HIS A 149 -2.07 -6.96 -3.73
C HIS A 149 -3.03 -6.08 -4.55
N LEU A 150 -3.73 -6.65 -5.53
CA LEU A 150 -4.60 -5.91 -6.46
C LEU A 150 -5.64 -5.04 -5.74
N VAL A 151 -6.33 -5.57 -4.72
CA VAL A 151 -7.37 -4.83 -3.99
C VAL A 151 -6.78 -3.63 -3.25
N CYS A 152 -5.60 -3.79 -2.64
CA CYS A 152 -4.93 -2.68 -1.96
C CYS A 152 -4.57 -1.56 -2.95
N LEU A 153 -4.00 -1.92 -4.11
CA LEU A 153 -3.67 -0.93 -5.13
C LEU A 153 -4.89 -0.18 -5.65
N GLN A 154 -5.99 -0.90 -5.93
CA GLN A 154 -7.23 -0.27 -6.40
C GLN A 154 -7.76 0.77 -5.40
N GLN A 155 -7.68 0.48 -4.09
CA GLN A 155 -8.10 1.40 -3.03
C GLN A 155 -7.15 2.59 -2.86
N ASN A 156 -5.89 2.46 -3.27
CA ASN A 156 -4.84 3.45 -3.08
C ASN A 156 -4.42 4.19 -4.38
N SER A 157 -5.11 3.94 -5.49
CA SER A 157 -4.86 4.58 -6.80
C SER A 157 -5.71 5.84 -7.04
N LEU A 158 -6.46 6.29 -6.03
CA LEU A 158 -7.27 7.52 -6.13
C LEU A 158 -6.38 8.77 -6.29
N PRO A 159 -6.88 9.83 -6.95
CA PRO A 159 -6.16 11.10 -7.06
C PRO A 159 -5.65 11.58 -5.70
N CYS A 160 -4.35 11.87 -5.64
CA CYS A 160 -3.67 12.33 -4.42
C CYS A 160 -3.21 13.79 -4.57
N PRO A 161 -3.01 14.52 -3.45
CA PRO A 161 -2.60 15.93 -3.49
C PRO A 161 -1.25 16.18 -4.17
N ASP A 162 -0.34 15.19 -4.09
CA ASP A 162 0.98 15.26 -4.66
C ASP A 162 1.49 13.86 -5.05
N ARG A 163 2.53 13.82 -5.88
CA ARG A 163 3.12 12.59 -6.43
C ARG A 163 3.76 11.70 -5.36
N CYS A 164 4.36 12.29 -4.32
CA CYS A 164 4.96 11.51 -3.23
C CYS A 164 3.88 10.80 -2.41
N THR A 165 2.77 11.48 -2.09
CA THR A 165 1.62 10.88 -1.43
C THR A 165 0.98 9.77 -2.28
N ALA A 166 0.90 9.97 -3.60
CA ALA A 166 0.37 8.96 -4.52
C ALA A 166 1.21 7.67 -4.49
N ALA A 167 2.54 7.81 -4.64
CA ALA A 167 3.46 6.68 -4.58
C ALA A 167 3.42 5.99 -3.21
N TYR A 168 3.54 6.75 -2.12
CA TYR A 168 3.53 6.22 -0.75
C TYR A 168 2.34 5.29 -0.48
N LYS A 169 1.12 5.71 -0.85
CA LYS A 169 -0.07 4.90 -0.63
C LYS A 169 -0.05 3.58 -1.40
N GLN A 170 0.47 3.58 -2.62
CA GLN A 170 0.57 2.37 -3.43
C GLN A 170 1.72 1.47 -2.96
N GLU A 171 2.88 2.03 -2.66
CA GLU A 171 4.07 1.29 -2.19
C GLU A 171 3.83 0.61 -0.83
N LEU A 172 3.01 1.21 0.04
CA LEU A 172 2.59 0.56 1.28
C LEU A 172 1.82 -0.75 1.07
N CYS A 173 1.19 -0.96 -0.09
CA CYS A 173 0.60 -2.24 -0.42
C CYS A 173 1.65 -3.37 -0.46
N PHE A 174 2.91 -3.05 -0.71
CA PHE A 174 4.01 -4.00 -0.80
C PHE A 174 4.95 -3.97 0.42
N GLN A 175 4.55 -3.29 1.50
CA GLN A 175 5.42 -3.15 2.67
C GLN A 175 5.86 -4.51 3.24
N GLU A 176 4.96 -5.48 3.37
CA GLU A 176 5.31 -6.82 3.87
C GLU A 176 6.33 -7.54 2.96
N PRO A 177 6.12 -7.67 1.63
CA PRO A 177 7.15 -8.16 0.71
C PRO A 177 8.49 -7.44 0.80
N ILE A 178 8.48 -6.10 0.85
CA ILE A 178 9.70 -5.29 0.95
C ILE A 178 10.45 -5.60 2.25
N THR A 179 9.75 -5.62 3.38
CA THR A 179 10.34 -5.97 4.69
C THR A 179 10.96 -7.35 4.67
N LYS A 180 10.27 -8.34 4.11
CA LYS A 180 10.79 -9.72 3.99
C LYS A 180 12.02 -9.79 3.09
N TYR A 181 12.03 -9.07 1.97
CA TYR A 181 13.16 -9.02 1.05
C TYR A 181 14.40 -8.42 1.73
N LEU A 182 14.22 -7.30 2.43
CA LEU A 182 15.29 -6.65 3.19
C LEU A 182 15.84 -7.57 4.28
N ASP A 183 14.95 -8.15 5.10
CA ASP A 183 15.32 -9.07 6.17
C ASP A 183 16.10 -10.29 5.66
N TYR A 184 15.60 -10.95 4.60
CA TYR A 184 16.25 -12.10 3.98
C TYR A 184 17.69 -11.78 3.55
N HIS A 185 17.90 -10.69 2.82
CA HIS A 185 19.22 -10.36 2.30
C HIS A 185 20.16 -9.76 3.35
N PHE A 186 19.65 -9.07 4.38
CA PHE A 186 20.47 -8.69 5.52
C PHE A 186 20.95 -9.89 6.31
N HIS A 187 20.08 -10.87 6.57
CA HIS A 187 20.46 -12.10 7.24
C HIS A 187 21.49 -12.90 6.44
N GLU A 188 21.33 -12.97 5.12
CA GLU A 188 22.29 -13.58 4.21
C GLU A 188 23.65 -12.88 4.27
N LEU A 189 23.68 -11.55 4.18
CA LEU A 189 24.91 -10.75 4.27
C LEU A 189 25.62 -10.94 5.62
N VAL A 190 24.87 -10.85 6.71
CA VAL A 190 25.42 -11.04 8.07
C VAL A 190 25.97 -12.47 8.22
N GLY A 191 25.27 -13.48 7.69
CA GLY A 191 25.72 -14.86 7.66
C GLY A 191 27.05 -15.03 6.91
N LEU A 192 27.17 -14.44 5.72
CA LEU A 192 28.40 -14.46 4.93
C LEU A 192 29.56 -13.75 5.63
N MET A 193 29.31 -12.58 6.23
CA MET A 193 30.31 -11.85 7.01
C MET A 193 30.77 -12.66 8.22
N HIS A 194 29.84 -13.31 8.92
CA HIS A 194 30.16 -14.19 10.05
C HIS A 194 31.02 -15.38 9.58
N GLN A 195 30.62 -16.05 8.49
CA GLN A 195 31.38 -17.16 7.92
C GLN A 195 32.79 -16.73 7.53
N ALA A 196 32.95 -15.60 6.84
CA ALA A 196 34.25 -15.11 6.41
C ALA A 196 35.13 -14.68 7.61
N LYS A 197 34.53 -14.16 8.69
CA LYS A 197 35.24 -13.90 9.96
C LYS A 197 35.71 -15.21 10.61
N CYS A 198 34.91 -16.27 10.58
CA CYS A 198 35.24 -17.58 11.12
C CYS A 198 36.23 -18.37 10.25
N SER A 199 36.30 -18.08 8.94
CA SER A 199 37.20 -18.73 7.96
C SER A 199 38.65 -18.20 7.99
N HIS A 200 38.96 -17.19 8.81
CA HIS A 200 40.22 -16.43 8.76
C HIS A 200 40.52 -15.72 7.41
N ASP A 201 39.58 -15.71 6.46
CA ASP A 201 39.75 -15.11 5.12
C ASP A 201 39.57 -13.59 5.09
N LEU A 202 38.94 -13.00 6.12
CA LEU A 202 38.93 -11.56 6.30
C LEU A 202 40.16 -11.12 7.10
N LYS A 203 41.23 -10.74 6.40
CA LYS A 203 42.17 -9.75 6.93
C LYS A 203 41.39 -8.45 7.11
N MET A 204 40.68 -8.32 8.22
CA MET A 204 39.99 -7.09 8.56
C MET A 204 41.02 -5.97 8.53
N LEU A 205 40.74 -4.96 7.72
CA LEU A 205 41.41 -3.66 7.71
C LEU A 205 41.49 -3.18 9.17
N HIS A 206 42.65 -3.39 9.79
CA HIS A 206 43.05 -2.65 10.97
C HIS A 206 43.59 -1.30 10.50
N PRO A 207 43.30 -0.21 11.24
CA PRO A 207 43.95 1.08 11.03
C PRO A 207 45.46 1.00 11.30
#